data_AF-A0A2D6AHK7-F1
#
_entry.id   AF-A0A2D6AHK7-F1
#
_cell.length_a   1.000
_cell.length_b   1.000
_cell.length_c   1.000
_cell.angle_alpha   90.00
_cell.angle_beta   90.00
_cell.angle_gamma   90.00
#
_symmetry.space_group_name_H-M   'P 1'
#
loop_
_entity.id
_entity.type
_entity.pdbx_description
1 polymer ?
#
loop_
_entity_poly.entity_id
_entity_poly.type
_entity_poly.pdbx_seq_one_letter_code
_entity_poly.pdbx_strand_id
1 'polypeptide(L)'
;MTTVMKVENLRKEFGGLVAVDNISFEVNEGEFIGLIGPNGCGKSTTFNCISGLLNQTSGKIEVFGTDVSKMRPDEIQSLGVTRTFQHTRLWREMSVIENLLVPPRDQFKPSLTVSEFRKALSYGICGFLALLTALLAQSMLVEYLAYLTTITAFGMVAWWSDSQKHVWNSLIQGRNNPPEIERLSKVYSTLDQLEVPHMAPNLANELSGGQSKLVDIGRSMMGDPRLLLLDEPVAGVAGPLAMKIFANLRKLVDETGVSVLIIEHNMDFILRQGVDRIVVMNEGELLMVGTPDEVRSNRAVIEAYLGSGGDTREVSE
;
A
#
# COMPACT_ATOMS: atom_id res chain seq x y z
N MET A 1 11.58 8.01 21.08
CA MET A 1 11.13 7.44 19.79
C MET A 1 9.62 7.50 19.77
N THR A 2 9.02 7.87 18.65
CA THR A 2 7.56 7.96 18.50
C THR A 2 7.05 6.61 18.01
N THR A 3 6.08 6.00 18.71
CA THR A 3 5.45 4.75 18.27
C THR A 3 4.55 5.01 17.06
N VAL A 4 4.80 4.32 15.94
CA VAL A 4 3.99 4.41 14.71
C VAL A 4 2.96 3.30 14.60
N MET A 5 3.20 2.16 15.24
CA MET A 5 2.25 1.05 15.33
C MET A 5 2.36 0.39 16.69
N LYS A 6 1.22 0.06 17.29
CA LYS A 6 1.12 -0.68 18.54
C LYS A 6 0.09 -1.79 18.41
N VAL A 7 0.49 -3.00 18.79
CA VAL A 7 -0.38 -4.18 18.88
C VAL A 7 -0.50 -4.53 20.35
N GLU A 8 -1.73 -4.63 20.86
CA GLU A 8 -2.02 -4.91 22.27
C GLU A 8 -2.95 -6.11 22.40
N ASN A 9 -2.47 -7.15 23.08
CA ASN A 9 -3.21 -8.37 23.44
C ASN A 9 -3.95 -8.97 22.23
N LEU A 10 -3.30 -8.98 21.07
CA LEU A 10 -3.88 -9.47 19.83
C LEU A 10 -4.19 -10.96 19.97
N ARG A 11 -5.42 -11.32 19.64
CA ARG A 11 -5.88 -12.70 19.65
C ARG A 11 -6.67 -13.02 18.40
N LYS A 12 -6.38 -14.14 17.76
CA LYS A 12 -7.12 -14.62 16.60
C LYS A 12 -7.40 -16.10 16.70
N GLU A 13 -8.69 -16.43 16.63
CA GLU A 13 -9.19 -17.81 16.57
C GLU A 13 -9.84 -18.12 15.22
N PHE A 14 -9.72 -19.38 14.80
CA PHE A 14 -10.41 -19.95 13.66
C PHE A 14 -11.10 -21.25 14.08
N GLY A 15 -12.43 -21.21 14.26
CA GLY A 15 -13.22 -22.43 14.47
C GLY A 15 -12.73 -23.34 15.61
N GLY A 16 -12.19 -22.76 16.68
CA GLY A 16 -11.62 -23.48 17.83
C GLY A 16 -10.10 -23.61 17.85
N LEU A 17 -9.39 -23.27 16.77
CA LEU A 17 -7.93 -23.17 16.75
C LEU A 17 -7.50 -21.73 17.12
N VAL A 18 -6.68 -21.59 18.15
CA VAL A 18 -6.04 -20.30 18.49
C VAL A 18 -4.79 -20.15 17.64
N ALA A 19 -4.82 -19.24 16.66
CA ALA A 19 -3.69 -19.01 15.75
C ALA A 19 -2.74 -17.90 16.23
N VAL A 20 -3.27 -16.98 17.03
CA VAL A 20 -2.51 -15.92 17.71
C VAL A 20 -3.13 -15.75 19.09
N ASP A 21 -2.31 -15.78 20.14
CA ASP A 21 -2.74 -15.63 21.53
C ASP A 21 -1.96 -14.55 22.26
N ASN A 22 -2.69 -13.51 22.66
CA ASN A 22 -2.24 -12.42 23.52
C ASN A 22 -0.91 -11.74 23.12
N ILE A 23 -0.67 -11.52 21.82
CA ILE A 23 0.57 -10.89 21.36
C ILE A 23 0.52 -9.37 21.53
N SER A 24 1.59 -8.80 22.10
CA SER A 24 1.78 -7.35 22.19
C SER A 24 3.18 -6.92 21.77
N PHE A 25 3.29 -5.98 20.86
CA PHE A 25 4.56 -5.35 20.46
C PHE A 25 4.30 -4.00 19.78
N GLU A 26 5.38 -3.25 19.57
CA GLU A 26 5.31 -1.92 18.97
C GLU A 26 6.41 -1.71 17.93
N VAL A 27 6.16 -0.78 17.01
CA VAL A 27 7.09 -0.33 15.99
C VAL A 27 7.20 1.18 16.10
N ASN A 28 8.44 1.67 16.12
CA ASN A 28 8.79 3.07 16.21
C ASN A 28 9.05 3.68 14.83
N GLU A 29 8.95 5.00 14.77
CA GLU A 29 9.26 5.78 13.58
C GLU A 29 10.71 5.56 13.12
N GLY A 30 10.88 5.21 11.84
CA GLY A 30 12.18 4.92 11.24
C GLY A 30 12.82 3.60 11.71
N GLU A 31 12.05 2.72 12.37
CA GLU A 31 12.54 1.42 12.83
C GLU A 31 12.38 0.35 11.74
N PHE A 32 13.41 -0.47 11.55
CA PHE A 32 13.37 -1.68 10.74
C PHE A 32 13.30 -2.91 11.65
N ILE A 33 12.11 -3.50 11.77
CA ILE A 33 11.84 -4.60 12.71
C ILE A 33 11.48 -5.89 11.97
N GLY A 34 12.05 -7.02 12.41
CA GLY A 34 11.72 -8.35 11.91
C GLY A 34 10.68 -9.07 12.78
N LEU A 35 9.74 -9.77 12.17
CA LEU A 35 8.83 -10.72 12.81
C LEU A 35 9.19 -12.14 12.33
N ILE A 36 9.71 -12.96 13.23
CA ILE A 36 10.16 -14.32 12.91
C ILE A 36 9.50 -15.35 13.82
N GLY A 37 9.63 -16.61 13.41
CA GLY A 37 9.18 -17.78 14.16
C GLY A 37 9.05 -19.00 13.25
N PRO A 38 8.86 -20.21 13.82
CA PRO A 38 8.64 -21.43 13.05
C PRO A 38 7.42 -21.35 12.12
N ASN A 39 7.31 -22.28 11.17
CA ASN A 39 6.14 -22.36 10.31
C ASN A 39 4.88 -22.66 11.14
N GLY A 40 3.77 -22.01 10.81
CA GLY A 40 2.52 -22.18 11.54
C GLY A 40 2.42 -21.41 12.86
N CYS A 41 3.43 -20.67 13.31
CA CYS A 41 3.39 -19.96 14.59
C CYS A 41 2.52 -18.70 14.63
N GLY A 42 1.80 -18.35 13.54
CA GLY A 42 0.87 -17.23 13.50
C GLY A 42 1.35 -15.93 12.85
N LYS A 43 2.58 -15.86 12.29
CA LYS A 43 3.15 -14.63 11.68
C LYS A 43 2.23 -13.96 10.65
N SER A 44 1.84 -14.70 9.61
CA SER A 44 0.99 -14.17 8.55
C SER A 44 -0.43 -13.84 9.06
N THR A 45 -0.91 -14.57 10.07
CA THR A 45 -2.17 -14.25 10.76
C THR A 45 -2.08 -12.90 11.48
N THR A 46 -0.99 -12.65 12.21
CA THR A 46 -0.69 -11.36 12.86
C THR A 46 -0.66 -10.22 11.84
N PHE A 47 0.06 -10.40 10.72
CA PHE A 47 0.10 -9.40 9.64
C PHE A 47 -1.27 -9.13 9.01
N ASN A 48 -2.06 -10.18 8.79
CA ASN A 48 -3.41 -10.05 8.25
C ASN A 48 -4.33 -9.27 9.19
N CYS A 49 -4.17 -9.42 10.50
CA CYS A 49 -4.89 -8.60 11.48
C CYS A 49 -4.42 -7.14 11.45
N ILE A 50 -3.11 -6.90 11.45
CA ILE A 50 -2.54 -5.54 11.39
C ILE A 50 -3.00 -4.79 10.13
N SER A 51 -3.04 -5.45 8.98
CA SER A 51 -3.42 -4.81 7.72
C SER A 51 -4.94 -4.79 7.46
N GLY A 52 -5.77 -5.21 8.41
CA GLY A 52 -7.24 -5.24 8.27
C GLY A 52 -7.78 -6.29 7.30
N LEU A 53 -6.97 -7.27 6.84
CA LEU A 53 -7.45 -8.37 5.99
C LEU A 53 -8.19 -9.44 6.79
N LEU A 54 -7.88 -9.56 8.08
CA LEU A 54 -8.56 -10.47 8.99
C LEU A 54 -8.92 -9.73 10.28
N ASN A 55 -10.20 -9.75 10.65
CA ASN A 55 -10.61 -9.25 11.95
C ASN A 55 -10.05 -10.16 13.06
N GLN A 56 -9.39 -9.56 14.03
CA GLN A 56 -9.00 -10.19 15.29
C GLN A 56 -10.23 -10.59 16.11
N THR A 57 -10.08 -11.63 16.93
CA THR A 57 -11.11 -12.06 17.89
C THR A 57 -11.14 -11.11 19.09
N SER A 58 -9.97 -10.68 19.57
CA SER A 58 -9.81 -9.64 20.60
C SER A 58 -8.45 -8.95 20.46
N GLY A 59 -8.24 -7.92 21.27
CA GLY A 59 -7.05 -7.06 21.22
C GLY A 59 -7.28 -5.77 20.45
N LYS A 60 -6.30 -4.89 20.50
CA LYS A 60 -6.32 -3.56 19.89
C LYS A 60 -5.10 -3.36 19.00
N ILE A 61 -5.31 -2.72 17.86
CA ILE A 61 -4.25 -2.32 16.94
C ILE A 61 -4.35 -0.82 16.73
N GLU A 62 -3.27 -0.10 16.99
CA GLU A 62 -3.18 1.34 16.80
C GLU A 62 -2.08 1.66 15.81
N VAL A 63 -2.37 2.56 14.87
CA VAL A 63 -1.44 3.01 13.83
C VAL A 63 -1.49 4.53 13.77
N PHE A 64 -0.33 5.18 13.89
CA PHE A 64 -0.19 6.65 13.95
C PHE A 64 -1.17 7.32 14.94
N GLY A 65 -1.38 6.70 16.11
CA GLY A 65 -2.31 7.19 17.14
C GLY A 65 -3.79 6.92 16.87
N THR A 66 -4.14 6.24 15.77
CA THR A 66 -5.51 5.91 15.39
C THR A 66 -5.79 4.43 15.64
N ASP A 67 -6.88 4.10 16.33
CA ASP A 67 -7.33 2.72 16.49
C ASP A 67 -7.85 2.17 15.15
N VAL A 68 -7.11 1.22 14.57
CA VAL A 68 -7.41 0.59 13.29
C VAL A 68 -8.10 -0.76 13.41
N SER A 69 -8.41 -1.19 14.64
CA SER A 69 -8.94 -2.52 14.98
C SER A 69 -10.19 -2.96 14.20
N LYS A 70 -10.94 -2.02 13.62
CA LYS A 70 -12.16 -2.28 12.84
C LYS A 70 -12.13 -1.64 11.45
N MET A 71 -10.99 -1.07 11.05
CA MET A 71 -10.83 -0.38 9.77
C MET A 71 -10.57 -1.39 8.66
N ARG A 72 -11.06 -1.08 7.47
CA ARG A 72 -10.78 -1.86 6.27
C ARG A 72 -9.36 -1.56 5.75
N PRO A 73 -8.77 -2.46 4.92
CA PRO A 73 -7.43 -2.26 4.38
C PRO A 73 -7.23 -0.93 3.63
N ASP A 74 -8.24 -0.45 2.89
CA ASP A 74 -8.19 0.83 2.17
C ASP A 74 -8.09 2.03 3.11
N GLU A 75 -8.82 1.97 4.23
CA GLU A 75 -8.82 3.02 5.24
C GLU A 75 -7.48 3.04 5.98
N ILE A 76 -6.94 1.87 6.33
CA ILE A 76 -5.61 1.73 6.94
C ILE A 76 -4.52 2.22 5.98
N GLN A 77 -4.65 1.90 4.68
CA GLN A 77 -3.73 2.37 3.66
C GLN A 77 -3.72 3.90 3.56
N SER A 78 -4.87 4.54 3.71
CA SER A 78 -4.99 6.01 3.68
C SER A 78 -4.24 6.71 4.82
N LEU A 79 -3.99 6.01 5.94
CA LEU A 79 -3.22 6.54 7.08
C LEU A 79 -1.70 6.55 6.85
N GLY A 80 -1.21 5.87 5.81
CA GLY A 80 0.22 5.76 5.55
C GLY A 80 0.79 4.35 5.58
N VAL A 81 -0.03 3.32 5.85
CA VAL A 81 0.44 1.93 5.84
C VAL A 81 0.41 1.39 4.41
N THR A 82 1.41 0.62 4.00
CA THR A 82 1.32 -0.18 2.78
C THR A 82 1.83 -1.57 3.05
N ARG A 83 1.18 -2.56 2.44
CA ARG A 83 1.51 -3.98 2.62
C ARG A 83 1.79 -4.63 1.28
N THR A 84 2.83 -5.45 1.21
CA THR A 84 3.04 -6.41 0.12
C THR A 84 2.43 -7.77 0.47
N PHE A 85 2.17 -8.59 -0.55
CA PHE A 85 1.62 -9.94 -0.38
C PHE A 85 2.68 -10.99 -0.70
N GLN A 86 2.63 -12.13 0.00
CA GLN A 86 3.56 -13.25 -0.17
C GLN A 86 3.69 -13.70 -1.65
N HIS A 87 2.59 -13.64 -2.41
CA HIS A 87 2.61 -13.84 -3.85
C HIS A 87 2.39 -12.51 -4.57
N THR A 88 3.42 -12.09 -5.31
CA THR A 88 3.39 -10.88 -6.14
C THR A 88 2.33 -11.04 -7.24
N ARG A 89 1.22 -10.32 -7.10
CA ARG A 89 0.21 -10.22 -8.15
C ARG A 89 0.48 -8.98 -8.99
N LEU A 90 1.54 -9.04 -9.80
CA LEU A 90 1.77 -8.04 -10.84
C LEU A 90 0.81 -8.29 -12.01
N TRP A 91 0.38 -7.22 -12.66
CA TRP A 91 -0.36 -7.33 -13.92
C TRP A 91 0.61 -7.79 -15.00
N ARG A 92 0.52 -9.08 -15.33
CA ARG A 92 1.47 -9.81 -16.17
C ARG A 92 1.62 -9.26 -17.58
N GLU A 93 0.56 -8.66 -18.12
CA GLU A 93 0.50 -8.09 -19.46
C GLU A 93 0.89 -6.60 -19.49
N MET A 94 1.15 -5.99 -18.33
CA MET A 94 1.61 -4.62 -18.20
C MET A 94 3.13 -4.59 -17.99
N SER A 95 3.75 -3.53 -18.48
CA SER A 95 5.15 -3.21 -18.19
C SER A 95 5.38 -2.93 -16.70
N VAL A 96 6.64 -2.95 -16.28
CA VAL A 96 7.03 -2.58 -14.90
C VAL A 96 6.58 -1.15 -14.57
N ILE A 97 6.80 -0.19 -15.47
CA ILE A 97 6.36 1.19 -15.28
C ILE A 97 4.85 1.24 -15.02
N GLU A 98 4.07 0.59 -15.89
CA GLU A 98 2.61 0.61 -15.77
C GLU A 98 2.14 -0.03 -14.45
N ASN A 99 2.78 -1.11 -14.01
CA ASN A 99 2.50 -1.73 -12.70
C ASN A 99 2.75 -0.76 -11.53
N LEU A 100 3.81 0.05 -11.58
CA LEU A 100 4.13 1.05 -10.56
C LEU A 100 3.23 2.29 -10.63
N LEU A 101 2.59 2.57 -11.77
CA LEU A 101 1.65 3.68 -11.91
C LEU A 101 0.23 3.36 -11.43
N VAL A 102 -0.08 2.11 -11.08
CA VAL A 102 -1.41 1.72 -10.53
C VAL A 102 -1.63 2.20 -9.09
N PRO A 103 -0.69 2.02 -8.14
CA PRO A 103 -0.93 2.32 -6.73
C PRO A 103 -0.92 3.78 -6.25
N PRO A 104 -0.36 4.80 -6.96
CA PRO A 104 -0.27 6.15 -6.40
C PRO A 104 -1.60 6.62 -5.82
N ARG A 105 -1.55 7.10 -4.58
CA ARG A 105 -2.72 7.71 -3.93
C ARG A 105 -3.22 8.85 -4.80
N ASP A 106 -4.53 9.09 -4.77
CA ASP A 106 -5.14 10.22 -5.45
C ASP A 106 -5.00 10.23 -6.98
N GLN A 107 -4.85 9.05 -7.62
CA GLN A 107 -4.76 8.92 -9.08
C GLN A 107 -5.90 9.66 -9.81
N PHE A 108 -7.07 9.72 -9.18
CA PHE A 108 -8.29 10.34 -9.69
C PHE A 108 -8.72 11.62 -8.96
N LYS A 109 -7.90 12.25 -8.10
CA LYS A 109 -8.29 13.55 -7.54
C LYS A 109 -8.38 14.57 -8.69
N PRO A 110 -9.56 15.13 -8.98
CA PRO A 110 -9.65 16.24 -9.92
C PRO A 110 -8.80 17.38 -9.35
N SER A 111 -8.06 18.09 -10.18
CA SER A 111 -7.42 19.34 -9.76
C SER A 111 -8.52 20.26 -9.20
N LEU A 112 -8.47 20.51 -7.88
CA LEU A 112 -9.48 21.28 -7.15
C LEU A 112 -9.75 22.62 -7.85
N THR A 113 -8.68 23.25 -8.33
CA THR A 113 -8.69 24.53 -9.05
C THR A 113 -9.52 24.52 -10.34
N VAL A 114 -9.56 23.41 -11.09
CA VAL A 114 -10.33 23.33 -12.35
C VAL A 114 -11.77 22.92 -12.08
N SER A 115 -12.01 22.03 -11.11
CA SER A 115 -13.35 21.54 -10.81
C SER A 115 -14.21 22.60 -10.10
N GLU A 116 -13.63 23.37 -9.18
CA GLU A 116 -14.34 24.44 -8.45
C GLU A 116 -14.58 25.65 -9.35
N PHE A 117 -13.60 26.01 -10.19
CA PHE A 117 -13.76 27.10 -11.16
C PHE A 117 -14.82 26.77 -12.21
N ARG A 118 -14.89 25.51 -12.70
CA ARG A 118 -15.95 25.05 -13.61
C ARG A 118 -17.32 25.02 -12.93
N LYS A 119 -17.40 24.60 -11.66
CA LYS A 119 -18.64 24.66 -10.87
C LYS A 119 -19.11 26.10 -10.70
N ALA A 120 -18.23 27.01 -10.30
CA ALA A 120 -18.55 28.43 -10.13
C ALA A 120 -19.05 29.08 -11.42
N LEU A 121 -18.41 28.79 -12.55
CA LEU A 121 -18.84 29.28 -13.87
C LEU A 121 -20.21 28.70 -14.28
N SER A 122 -20.45 27.42 -13.99
CA SER A 122 -21.72 26.74 -14.28
C SER A 122 -22.89 27.30 -13.46
N TYR A 123 -22.69 27.54 -12.16
CA TYR A 123 -23.72 28.13 -11.29
C TYR A 123 -23.98 29.60 -11.62
N GLY A 124 -22.94 30.37 -12.00
CA GLY A 124 -23.07 31.77 -12.41
C GLY A 124 -23.86 31.94 -13.72
N ILE A 125 -23.57 31.12 -14.74
CA ILE A 125 -24.26 31.18 -16.04
C ILE A 125 -25.73 30.73 -15.91
N CYS A 126 -26.02 29.66 -15.17
CA CYS A 126 -27.39 29.22 -14.90
C CYS A 126 -28.19 30.25 -14.09
N GLY A 127 -27.57 30.85 -13.07
CA GLY A 127 -28.21 31.91 -12.28
C GLY A 127 -28.53 33.15 -13.11
N PHE A 128 -27.63 33.57 -13.99
CA PHE A 128 -27.83 34.72 -14.88
C PHE A 128 -28.94 34.47 -15.91
N LEU A 129 -28.98 33.29 -16.54
CA LEU A 129 -30.03 32.92 -17.49
C LEU A 129 -31.42 32.81 -16.84
N ALA A 130 -31.49 32.30 -15.61
CA ALA A 130 -32.72 32.23 -14.83
C ALA A 130 -33.24 33.62 -14.43
N LEU A 131 -32.34 34.53 -14.02
CA LEU A 131 -32.71 35.90 -13.68
C LEU A 131 -33.20 36.67 -14.92
N LEU A 132 -32.53 36.48 -16.06
CA LEU A 132 -32.89 37.12 -17.34
C LEU A 132 -34.27 36.63 -17.83
N THR A 133 -34.56 35.33 -17.72
CA THR A 133 -35.88 34.79 -18.07
C THR A 133 -36.97 35.29 -17.12
N ALA A 134 -36.70 35.39 -15.82
CA ALA A 134 -37.66 35.94 -14.85
C ALA A 134 -37.97 37.43 -15.10
N LEU A 135 -36.95 38.24 -15.42
CA LEU A 135 -37.09 39.66 -15.76
C LEU A 135 -37.89 39.85 -17.06
N LEU A 136 -37.64 39.04 -18.08
CA LEU A 136 -38.34 39.13 -19.37
C LEU A 136 -39.77 38.58 -19.31
N ALA A 137 -40.08 37.69 -18.36
CA ALA A 137 -41.45 37.23 -18.12
C ALA A 137 -42.38 38.32 -17.56
N GLN A 138 -41.84 39.35 -16.89
CA GLN A 138 -42.63 40.46 -16.34
C GLN A 138 -43.06 41.50 -17.38
N SER A 139 -42.47 41.53 -18.57
CA SER A 139 -42.68 42.61 -19.55
C SER A 139 -43.70 42.33 -20.66
N MET A 140 -44.58 41.32 -20.54
CA MET A 140 -45.66 41.00 -21.50
C MET A 140 -45.23 40.96 -23.00
N LEU A 141 -43.98 40.58 -23.31
CA LEU A 141 -43.49 40.34 -24.67
C LEU A 141 -43.37 38.83 -24.91
N VAL A 142 -44.50 38.18 -25.17
CA VAL A 142 -44.60 36.71 -25.35
C VAL A 142 -43.79 36.20 -26.54
N GLU A 143 -43.55 37.03 -27.57
CA GLU A 143 -42.78 36.64 -28.76
C GLU A 143 -41.27 36.45 -28.49
N TYR A 144 -40.71 37.04 -27.44
CA TYR A 144 -39.27 36.89 -27.12
C TYR A 144 -38.96 35.65 -26.28
N LEU A 145 -39.95 35.12 -25.55
CA LEU A 145 -39.79 33.94 -24.68
C LEU A 145 -39.46 32.66 -25.46
N ALA A 146 -40.02 32.50 -26.66
CA ALA A 146 -39.74 31.36 -27.53
C ALA A 146 -38.29 31.35 -28.06
N TYR A 147 -37.72 32.54 -28.32
CA TYR A 147 -36.34 32.65 -28.79
C TYR A 147 -35.33 32.33 -27.67
N LEU A 148 -35.63 32.75 -26.43
CA LEU A 148 -34.80 32.46 -25.25
C LEU A 148 -34.85 30.99 -24.81
N THR A 149 -36.00 30.32 -24.88
CA THR A 149 -36.08 28.87 -24.59
C THR A 149 -35.33 28.04 -25.62
N THR A 150 -35.29 28.50 -26.87
CA THR A 150 -34.51 27.85 -27.93
C THR A 150 -33.01 28.03 -27.72
N ILE A 151 -32.56 29.21 -27.26
CA ILE A 151 -31.15 29.47 -26.90
C ILE A 151 -30.72 28.68 -25.66
N THR A 152 -31.56 28.57 -24.63
CA THR A 152 -31.24 27.74 -23.45
C THR A 152 -31.25 26.25 -23.78
N ALA A 153 -32.14 25.77 -24.66
CA ALA A 153 -32.14 24.40 -25.16
C ALA A 153 -30.91 24.10 -26.03
N PHE A 154 -30.51 25.01 -26.93
CA PHE A 154 -29.26 24.87 -27.70
C PHE A 154 -28.02 24.96 -26.81
N GLY A 155 -28.03 25.83 -25.79
CA GLY A 155 -27.00 25.90 -24.78
C GLY A 155 -26.87 24.60 -23.97
N MET A 156 -27.99 23.96 -23.61
CA MET A 156 -28.03 22.64 -22.96
C MET A 156 -27.53 21.52 -23.89
N VAL A 157 -27.86 21.53 -25.19
CA VAL A 157 -27.37 20.54 -26.16
C VAL A 157 -25.88 20.74 -26.46
N ALA A 158 -25.40 21.98 -26.56
CA ALA A 158 -23.97 22.29 -26.64
C ALA A 158 -23.22 21.87 -25.36
N TRP A 159 -23.85 22.00 -24.19
CA TRP A 159 -23.32 21.54 -22.90
C TRP A 159 -23.34 20.01 -22.75
N TRP A 160 -24.35 19.33 -23.31
CA TRP A 160 -24.40 17.86 -23.40
C TRP A 160 -23.34 17.31 -24.37
N SER A 161 -23.06 18.02 -25.46
CA SER A 161 -21.93 17.75 -26.36
C SER A 161 -20.56 17.98 -25.69
N ASP A 162 -20.46 18.97 -24.81
CA ASP A 162 -19.25 19.23 -24.02
C ASP A 162 -18.99 18.14 -22.94
N SER A 163 -20.05 17.50 -22.46
CA SER A 163 -19.96 16.36 -21.53
C SER A 163 -19.34 15.11 -22.17
N GLN A 164 -19.44 14.96 -23.50
CA GLN A 164 -18.75 13.91 -24.28
C GLN A 164 -17.25 14.23 -24.54
N LYS A 165 -16.83 15.50 -24.43
CA LYS A 165 -15.42 15.90 -24.60
C LYS A 165 -14.53 15.45 -23.44
N HIS A 166 -15.09 14.95 -22.34
CA HIS A 166 -14.32 14.39 -21.23
C HIS A 166 -13.52 13.14 -21.62
N VAL A 167 -14.04 12.32 -22.54
CA VAL A 167 -13.34 11.12 -23.04
C VAL A 167 -12.21 11.50 -24.00
N TRP A 168 -12.48 12.43 -24.92
CA TRP A 168 -11.51 12.88 -25.92
C TRP A 168 -10.38 13.76 -25.32
N ASN A 169 -10.70 14.65 -24.38
CA ASN A 169 -9.67 15.44 -23.70
C ASN A 169 -8.83 14.60 -22.73
N SER A 170 -9.39 13.54 -22.12
CA SER A 170 -8.59 12.57 -21.34
C SER A 170 -7.56 11.87 -22.22
N LEU A 171 -7.95 11.46 -23.43
CA LEU A 171 -7.07 10.81 -24.41
C LEU A 171 -5.99 11.74 -25.01
N ILE A 172 -6.25 13.05 -25.10
CA ILE A 172 -5.30 14.03 -25.66
C ILE A 172 -4.44 14.70 -24.57
N GLN A 173 -4.95 14.85 -23.33
CA GLN A 173 -4.21 15.45 -22.20
C GLN A 173 -3.26 14.47 -21.48
N GLY A 174 -3.37 13.16 -21.69
CA GLY A 174 -2.45 12.16 -21.12
C GLY A 174 -0.99 12.27 -21.59
N ARG A 175 -0.65 13.19 -22.51
CA ARG A 175 0.74 13.42 -22.91
C ARG A 175 1.46 14.56 -22.17
N ASN A 176 0.74 15.46 -21.50
CA ASN A 176 1.30 16.65 -20.84
C ASN A 176 0.55 16.98 -19.53
N ASN A 177 0.25 15.96 -18.72
CA ASN A 177 -0.36 16.17 -17.42
C ASN A 177 0.78 16.32 -16.38
N PRO A 178 1.01 17.50 -15.76
CA PRO A 178 2.11 17.67 -14.80
C PRO A 178 2.15 16.63 -13.65
N PRO A 179 1.00 16.20 -13.08
CA PRO A 179 0.92 15.06 -12.16
C PRO A 179 1.40 13.72 -12.75
N GLU A 180 1.26 13.49 -14.06
CA GLU A 180 1.72 12.26 -14.71
C GLU A 180 3.23 12.26 -14.91
N ILE A 181 3.81 13.42 -15.27
CA ILE A 181 5.27 13.60 -15.34
C ILE A 181 5.90 13.37 -13.95
N GLU A 182 5.30 13.93 -12.90
CA GLU A 182 5.75 13.73 -11.53
C GLU A 182 5.68 12.24 -11.10
N ARG A 183 4.58 11.56 -11.41
CA ARG A 183 4.44 10.12 -11.16
C ARG A 183 5.49 9.30 -11.91
N LEU A 184 5.73 9.59 -13.20
CA LEU A 184 6.76 8.91 -13.98
C LEU A 184 8.16 9.17 -13.40
N SER A 185 8.46 10.41 -13.01
CA SER A 185 9.71 10.73 -12.32
C SER A 185 9.87 9.90 -11.04
N LYS A 186 8.80 9.74 -10.27
CA LYS A 186 8.78 8.91 -9.06
C LYS A 186 8.96 7.42 -9.36
N VAL A 187 8.38 6.92 -10.45
CA VAL A 187 8.60 5.53 -10.90
C VAL A 187 10.09 5.30 -11.14
N TYR A 188 10.75 6.16 -11.92
CA TYR A 188 12.18 6.00 -12.21
C TYR A 188 13.04 6.14 -10.95
N SER A 189 12.77 7.11 -10.07
CA SER A 189 13.51 7.24 -8.81
C SER A 189 13.34 6.02 -7.91
N THR A 190 12.14 5.43 -7.87
CA THR A 190 11.86 4.22 -7.09
C THR A 190 12.61 3.01 -7.66
N LEU A 191 12.61 2.86 -9.00
CA LEU A 191 13.37 1.79 -9.65
C LEU A 191 14.89 1.96 -9.50
N ASP A 192 15.38 3.21 -9.48
CA ASP A 192 16.78 3.53 -9.21
C ASP A 192 17.18 3.18 -7.77
N GLN A 193 16.34 3.51 -6.77
CA GLN A 193 16.54 3.11 -5.37
C GLN A 193 16.62 1.59 -5.20
N LEU A 194 15.87 0.85 -6.02
CA LEU A 194 15.86 -0.61 -6.04
C LEU A 194 16.94 -1.21 -6.96
N GLU A 195 17.73 -0.36 -7.62
CA GLU A 195 18.78 -0.72 -8.58
C GLU A 195 18.29 -1.59 -9.74
N VAL A 196 17.06 -1.33 -10.21
CA VAL A 196 16.42 -2.02 -11.34
C VAL A 196 15.81 -1.08 -12.41
N PRO A 197 16.41 0.09 -12.75
CA PRO A 197 15.83 0.98 -13.77
C PRO A 197 15.75 0.33 -15.16
N HIS A 198 16.68 -0.58 -15.46
CA HIS A 198 16.71 -1.31 -16.73
C HIS A 198 15.49 -2.22 -16.94
N MET A 199 14.73 -2.55 -15.89
CA MET A 199 13.52 -3.38 -15.98
C MET A 199 12.27 -2.57 -16.34
N ALA A 200 12.34 -1.23 -16.30
CA ALA A 200 11.21 -0.35 -16.53
C ALA A 200 10.36 -0.68 -17.79
N PRO A 201 10.96 -0.97 -18.96
CA PRO A 201 10.17 -1.27 -20.17
C PRO A 201 9.71 -2.73 -20.28
N ASN A 202 10.23 -3.65 -19.45
CA ASN A 202 9.95 -5.07 -19.57
C ASN A 202 8.52 -5.38 -19.12
N LEU A 203 7.92 -6.42 -19.71
CA LEU A 203 6.63 -6.92 -19.26
C LEU A 203 6.79 -7.68 -17.93
N ALA A 204 5.80 -7.59 -17.05
CA ALA A 204 5.86 -8.26 -15.75
C ALA A 204 5.93 -9.81 -15.87
N ASN A 205 5.45 -10.40 -16.98
CA ASN A 205 5.57 -11.84 -17.23
C ASN A 205 6.98 -12.30 -17.68
N GLU A 206 7.86 -11.38 -18.07
CA GLU A 206 9.25 -11.66 -18.46
C GLU A 206 10.20 -11.68 -17.27
N LEU A 207 9.73 -11.23 -16.11
CA LEU A 207 10.56 -11.10 -14.91
C LEU A 207 10.77 -12.45 -14.23
N SER A 208 12.00 -12.66 -13.73
CA SER A 208 12.25 -13.73 -12.77
C SER A 208 11.47 -13.52 -11.47
N GLY A 209 11.35 -14.57 -10.64
CA GLY A 209 10.67 -14.48 -9.35
C GLY A 209 11.25 -13.39 -8.43
N GLY A 210 12.58 -13.30 -8.32
CA GLY A 210 13.23 -12.25 -7.52
C GLY A 210 13.05 -10.83 -8.09
N GLN A 211 13.07 -10.69 -9.41
CA GLN A 211 12.78 -9.41 -10.07
C GLN A 211 11.34 -8.95 -9.84
N SER A 212 10.37 -9.88 -9.91
CA SER A 212 8.97 -9.58 -9.61
C SER A 212 8.79 -9.05 -8.18
N LYS A 213 9.56 -9.56 -7.22
CA LYS A 213 9.53 -9.08 -5.83
C LYS A 213 10.07 -7.66 -5.67
N LEU A 214 11.19 -7.34 -6.33
CA LEU A 214 11.70 -5.96 -6.34
C LEU A 214 10.67 -5.00 -6.93
N VAL A 215 10.02 -5.38 -8.04
CA VAL A 215 8.96 -4.57 -8.65
C VAL A 215 7.75 -4.42 -7.71
N ASP A 216 7.36 -5.47 -6.99
CA ASP A 216 6.27 -5.38 -6.01
C ASP A 216 6.61 -4.46 -4.83
N ILE A 217 7.86 -4.50 -4.34
CA ILE A 217 8.36 -3.53 -3.36
C ILE A 217 8.29 -2.11 -3.93
N GLY A 218 8.80 -1.88 -5.14
CA GLY A 218 8.72 -0.57 -5.78
C GLY A 218 7.29 -0.08 -5.95
N ARG A 219 6.39 -0.98 -6.35
CA ARG A 219 4.95 -0.72 -6.43
C ARG A 219 4.37 -0.29 -5.08
N SER A 220 4.77 -0.93 -3.98
CA SER A 220 4.33 -0.54 -2.63
C SER A 220 4.85 0.85 -2.21
N MET A 221 6.03 1.25 -2.67
CA MET A 221 6.63 2.56 -2.36
C MET A 221 5.94 3.72 -3.09
N MET A 222 5.30 3.45 -4.24
CA MET A 222 4.61 4.46 -5.02
C MET A 222 3.46 5.14 -4.26
N GLY A 223 2.97 4.53 -3.18
CA GLY A 223 1.94 5.09 -2.30
C GLY A 223 2.44 6.07 -1.23
N ASP A 224 3.74 6.41 -1.18
CA ASP A 224 4.35 7.17 -0.08
C ASP A 224 4.00 6.57 1.30
N PRO A 225 4.46 5.33 1.57
CA PRO A 225 4.23 4.69 2.85
C PRO A 225 5.04 5.37 3.95
N ARG A 226 4.43 5.51 5.13
CA ARG A 226 5.10 5.82 6.40
C ARG A 226 5.43 4.56 7.18
N LEU A 227 4.66 3.49 6.98
CA LEU A 227 4.89 2.16 7.51
C LEU A 227 4.73 1.13 6.39
N LEU A 228 5.77 0.33 6.15
CA LEU A 228 5.78 -0.72 5.13
C LEU A 228 5.76 -2.10 5.80
N LEU A 229 4.78 -2.92 5.43
CA LEU A 229 4.61 -4.30 5.89
C LEU A 229 5.02 -5.25 4.77
N LEU A 230 6.11 -6.00 4.98
CA LEU A 230 6.67 -6.91 3.97
C LEU A 230 6.52 -8.37 4.39
N ASP A 231 5.80 -9.15 3.59
CA ASP A 231 5.52 -10.57 3.89
C ASP A 231 6.45 -11.47 3.06
N GLU A 232 7.54 -11.95 3.68
CA GLU A 232 8.56 -12.82 3.08
C GLU A 232 9.15 -12.30 1.73
N PRO A 233 9.67 -11.06 1.67
CA PRO A 233 10.17 -10.49 0.43
C PRO A 233 11.38 -11.24 -0.16
N VAL A 234 12.07 -12.12 0.58
CA VAL A 234 13.19 -12.90 0.01
C VAL A 234 12.91 -14.39 -0.20
N ALA A 235 11.70 -14.89 0.13
CA ALA A 235 11.34 -16.29 -0.12
C ALA A 235 11.51 -16.70 -1.60
N GLY A 236 12.26 -17.76 -1.88
CA GLY A 236 12.52 -18.24 -3.24
C GLY A 236 13.47 -17.36 -4.07
N VAL A 237 14.18 -16.41 -3.43
CA VAL A 237 15.18 -15.55 -4.05
C VAL A 237 16.59 -16.08 -3.77
N ALA A 238 17.50 -15.98 -4.74
CA ALA A 238 18.90 -16.36 -4.55
C ALA A 238 19.59 -15.47 -3.50
N GLY A 239 20.49 -16.04 -2.68
CA GLY A 239 21.14 -15.36 -1.56
C GLY A 239 21.71 -13.96 -1.86
N PRO A 240 22.51 -13.75 -2.93
CA PRO A 240 23.04 -12.43 -3.28
C PRO A 240 21.96 -11.38 -3.54
N LEU A 241 20.87 -11.78 -4.21
CA LEU A 241 19.74 -10.89 -4.48
C LEU A 241 18.93 -10.59 -3.22
N ALA A 242 18.78 -11.58 -2.33
CA ALA A 242 18.18 -11.38 -1.02
C ALA A 242 18.95 -10.34 -0.20
N MET A 243 20.28 -10.47 -0.09
CA MET A 243 21.13 -9.50 0.62
C MET A 243 20.98 -8.09 0.03
N LYS A 244 20.93 -7.99 -1.31
CA LYS A 244 20.69 -6.72 -2.00
C LYS A 244 19.34 -6.11 -1.66
N ILE A 245 18.26 -6.91 -1.61
CA ILE A 245 16.93 -6.45 -1.20
C ILE A 245 16.99 -5.85 0.21
N PHE A 246 17.61 -6.53 1.17
CA PHE A 246 17.69 -6.03 2.54
C PHE A 246 18.56 -4.78 2.68
N ALA A 247 19.69 -4.72 1.97
CA ALA A 247 20.50 -3.50 1.91
C ALA A 247 19.70 -2.31 1.35
N ASN A 248 18.92 -2.52 0.30
CA ASN A 248 18.06 -1.47 -0.25
C ASN A 248 16.95 -1.05 0.72
N LEU A 249 16.35 -2.00 1.46
CA LEU A 249 15.36 -1.70 2.50
C LEU A 249 15.98 -0.90 3.66
N ARG A 250 17.16 -1.28 4.15
CA ARG A 250 17.88 -0.53 5.19
C ARG A 250 18.19 0.89 4.73
N LYS A 251 18.73 1.04 3.52
CA LYS A 251 19.00 2.35 2.90
C LYS A 251 17.73 3.19 2.79
N LEU A 252 16.62 2.59 2.40
CA LEU A 252 15.33 3.26 2.33
C LEU A 252 14.89 3.81 3.70
N VAL A 253 14.99 2.99 4.75
CA VAL A 253 14.68 3.42 6.13
C VAL A 253 15.60 4.58 6.54
N ASP A 254 16.90 4.49 6.26
CA ASP A 254 17.89 5.50 6.63
C ASP A 254 17.69 6.84 5.89
N GLU A 255 17.34 6.79 4.60
CA GLU A 255 17.22 7.99 3.76
C GLU A 255 15.85 8.68 3.87
N THR A 256 14.77 7.90 4.09
CA THR A 256 13.40 8.43 4.05
C THR A 256 12.71 8.46 5.42
N GLY A 257 13.23 7.74 6.41
CA GLY A 257 12.59 7.59 7.72
C GLY A 257 11.33 6.70 7.70
N VAL A 258 11.05 6.00 6.60
CA VAL A 258 9.96 5.02 6.57
C VAL A 258 10.20 3.92 7.59
N SER A 259 9.15 3.50 8.28
CA SER A 259 9.24 2.37 9.23
C SER A 259 8.95 1.07 8.48
N VAL A 260 9.67 0.00 8.77
CA VAL A 260 9.51 -1.28 8.07
C VAL A 260 9.29 -2.40 9.08
N LEU A 261 8.22 -3.17 8.90
CA LEU A 261 7.99 -4.43 9.59
C LEU A 261 8.00 -5.56 8.55
N ILE A 262 8.90 -6.52 8.72
CA ILE A 262 9.12 -7.62 7.78
C ILE A 262 8.84 -8.97 8.42
N ILE A 263 8.12 -9.86 7.75
CA ILE A 263 8.08 -11.29 8.08
C ILE A 263 9.18 -12.01 7.33
N GLU A 264 9.95 -12.82 8.04
CA GLU A 264 10.82 -13.83 7.45
C GLU A 264 10.79 -15.12 8.27
N HIS A 265 11.01 -16.25 7.61
CA HIS A 265 11.22 -17.54 8.29
C HIS A 265 12.71 -17.93 8.34
N ASN A 266 13.57 -17.28 7.55
CA ASN A 266 15.00 -17.56 7.53
C ASN A 266 15.74 -16.77 8.64
N MET A 267 16.04 -17.44 9.74
CA MET A 267 16.75 -16.85 10.89
C MET A 267 18.15 -16.38 10.55
N ASP A 268 18.94 -17.22 9.87
CA ASP A 268 20.32 -16.89 9.52
C ASP A 268 20.40 -15.60 8.70
N PHE A 269 19.37 -15.37 7.90
CA PHE A 269 19.25 -14.20 7.07
C PHE A 269 18.82 -12.96 7.87
N ILE A 270 17.69 -12.97 8.57
CA ILE A 270 17.22 -11.79 9.32
C ILE A 270 18.25 -11.31 10.36
N LEU A 271 18.94 -12.26 11.02
CA LEU A 271 19.91 -11.98 12.10
C LEU A 271 21.21 -11.35 11.60
N ARG A 272 21.40 -11.23 10.28
CA ARG A 272 22.61 -10.66 9.66
C ARG A 272 22.35 -9.35 8.92
N GLN A 273 21.09 -8.92 8.76
CA GLN A 273 20.71 -7.95 7.72
C GLN A 273 20.22 -6.58 8.25
N GLY A 274 20.75 -6.09 9.37
CA GLY A 274 20.58 -4.69 9.77
C GLY A 274 19.18 -4.29 10.23
N VAL A 275 18.39 -5.26 10.72
CA VAL A 275 17.17 -4.97 11.49
C VAL A 275 17.54 -4.48 12.88
N ASP A 276 16.81 -3.49 13.37
CA ASP A 276 17.03 -2.86 14.66
C ASP A 276 16.57 -3.77 15.81
N ARG A 277 15.40 -4.39 15.63
CA ARG A 277 14.76 -5.31 16.59
C ARG A 277 14.09 -6.48 15.89
N ILE A 278 13.86 -7.55 16.65
CA ILE A 278 13.22 -8.77 16.19
C ILE A 278 12.16 -9.18 17.21
N VAL A 279 10.96 -9.43 16.72
CA VAL A 279 9.85 -10.06 17.42
C VAL A 279 9.85 -11.54 17.07
N VAL A 280 9.97 -12.41 18.07
CA VAL A 280 9.96 -13.87 17.87
C VAL A 280 8.63 -14.42 18.35
N MET A 281 7.96 -15.16 17.47
CA MET A 281 6.70 -15.86 17.75
C MET A 281 6.92 -17.37 17.79
N ASN A 282 6.25 -18.04 18.72
CA ASN A 282 6.16 -19.50 18.77
C ASN A 282 4.74 -19.92 19.14
N GLU A 283 4.17 -20.88 18.41
CA GLU A 283 2.83 -21.44 18.70
C GLU A 283 1.71 -20.40 18.94
N GLY A 284 1.74 -19.27 18.22
CA GLY A 284 0.75 -18.21 18.34
C GLY A 284 1.05 -17.20 19.44
N GLU A 285 2.09 -17.38 20.25
CA GLU A 285 2.48 -16.50 21.35
C GLU A 285 3.77 -15.72 21.05
N LEU A 286 3.99 -14.65 21.82
CA LEU A 286 5.23 -13.87 21.80
C LEU A 286 6.29 -14.58 22.66
N LEU A 287 7.36 -15.07 22.03
CA LEU A 287 8.47 -15.69 22.75
C LEU A 287 9.42 -14.65 23.33
N MET A 288 9.84 -13.67 22.52
CA MET A 288 10.65 -12.55 22.97
C MET A 288 10.64 -11.40 21.95
N VAL A 289 11.07 -10.21 22.40
CA VAL A 289 11.44 -9.10 21.53
C VAL A 289 12.84 -8.62 21.94
N GLY A 290 13.76 -8.48 20.99
CA GLY A 290 15.12 -8.06 21.29
C GLY A 290 15.91 -7.70 20.04
N THR A 291 17.17 -7.33 20.23
CA THR A 291 18.14 -7.11 19.15
C THR A 291 18.51 -8.44 18.48
N PRO A 292 19.08 -8.41 17.25
CA PRO A 292 19.58 -9.62 16.59
C PRO A 292 20.53 -10.47 17.44
N ASP A 293 21.41 -9.83 18.23
CA ASP A 293 22.38 -10.55 19.08
C ASP A 293 21.73 -11.20 20.29
N GLU A 294 20.74 -10.54 20.90
CA GLU A 294 19.94 -11.12 21.99
C GLU A 294 19.12 -12.31 21.50
N VAL A 295 18.50 -12.21 20.31
CA VAL A 295 17.73 -13.31 19.71
C VAL A 295 18.64 -14.48 19.36
N ARG A 296 19.82 -14.22 18.79
CA ARG A 296 20.79 -15.27 18.40
C ARG A 296 21.30 -16.07 19.61
N SER A 297 21.47 -15.42 20.75
CA SER A 297 21.98 -16.05 21.97
C SER A 297 20.87 -16.65 22.85
N ASN A 298 19.59 -16.44 22.52
CA ASN A 298 18.47 -16.93 23.30
C ASN A 298 18.21 -18.43 23.06
N ARG A 299 18.36 -19.22 24.14
CA ARG A 299 18.17 -20.67 24.10
C ARG A 299 16.74 -21.09 23.74
N ALA A 300 15.71 -20.40 24.23
CA ALA A 300 14.32 -20.73 23.95
C ALA A 300 13.99 -20.51 22.46
N VAL A 301 14.58 -19.49 21.84
CA VAL A 301 14.46 -19.28 20.38
C VAL A 301 15.09 -20.46 19.62
N ILE A 302 16.31 -20.85 19.99
CA ILE A 302 16.99 -21.99 19.35
C ILE A 302 16.16 -23.28 19.50
N GLU A 303 15.63 -23.55 20.70
CA GLU A 303 14.80 -24.72 20.98
C GLU A 303 13.48 -24.72 20.17
N ALA A 304 12.80 -23.58 20.05
CA ALA A 304 11.58 -23.46 19.25
C ALA A 304 11.81 -23.83 17.77
N TYR A 305 12.94 -23.42 17.21
CA TYR A 305 13.29 -23.75 15.83
C TYR A 305 13.79 -25.18 15.65
N LEU A 306 14.55 -25.73 16.60
CA LEU A 306 15.01 -27.12 16.54
C LEU A 306 13.88 -28.14 16.78
N GLY A 307 12.97 -27.84 17.72
CA GLY A 307 11.84 -28.71 18.05
C GLY A 307 10.82 -28.84 16.89
N SER A 308 10.70 -27.80 16.06
CA SER A 308 9.84 -27.82 14.87
C SER A 308 10.39 -28.65 13.70
N GLY A 309 11.66 -29.07 13.74
CA GLY A 309 12.30 -29.89 12.70
C GLY A 309 12.17 -31.41 12.90
N GLY A 310 11.39 -31.86 13.90
CA GLY A 310 11.33 -33.24 14.37
C GLY A 310 10.38 -34.19 13.63
N ASP A 311 10.15 -34.02 12.31
CA ASP A 311 9.24 -34.92 11.56
C ASP A 311 9.80 -35.46 10.24
N THR A 312 11.13 -35.63 10.15
CA THR A 312 11.73 -36.45 9.08
C THR A 312 12.92 -37.24 9.60
N ARG A 313 12.61 -38.39 10.21
CA ARG A 313 13.45 -39.62 10.22
C ARG A 313 12.66 -40.73 10.94
N GLU A 314 11.67 -41.28 10.26
CA GLU A 314 11.28 -42.68 10.49
C GLU A 314 12.02 -43.58 9.49
N VAL A 315 12.94 -44.36 10.05
CA VAL A 315 13.16 -45.79 9.84
C VAL A 315 12.87 -46.36 8.45
N SER A 316 13.94 -46.77 7.77
CA SER A 316 13.93 -48.06 7.07
C SER A 316 15.28 -48.74 7.32
N GLU A 317 15.22 -49.80 8.13
CA GLU A 317 16.19 -50.90 8.15
C GLU A 317 16.38 -51.49 6.75
#